data_AF-K9G5Z4-F1
#
_entry.id   AF-K9G5Z4-F1
#
_cell.length_a   1.000
_cell.length_b   1.000
_cell.length_c   1.000
_cell.angle_alpha   90.00
_cell.angle_beta   90.00
_cell.angle_gamma   90.00
#
_symmetry.space_group_name_H-M   'P 1'
#
loop_
_entity.id
_entity.type
_entity.pdbx_description
1 polymer ?
#
loop_
_entity_poly.entity_id
_entity_poly.type
_entity_poly.pdbx_seq_one_letter_code
_entity_poly.pdbx_strand_id
1 'polypeptide(L)'
;MQQDICRMLIPMALQTPSLLYATMALSAIHIQALHNQSESVKSAPEIARLMALSLEHFRTELQNPSSKDPEALVATARTLCLAEIHSGAINPNSWRAHIDGARALMRASDAAGEDSLRSTSSFRRYLDRWYWSIVSLTALTGNGPPIGDLSDFAFSDLMGLGGSPDYLDDYWGFSVDLAAVFRQIGAAAWRSHEVEENLQGFVAIKIDSIVADDAESLEFAVRLLMNRDSSSQPSFYPRAAEGLSAESAQQLLLCNQAFQHSALIQIHRRLRKTPTTSPEVQQSVQRILECTAQIGPSSGLSPWVMLTTPIFIAGCEARGQDRDTVRQLLSSLHDTIRVPNVLQSLRFLEQYWSNQLSDEDWCHFLGNNFFKSFFGYANI
;
A
#
# COMPACT_ATOMS: atom_id res chain seq x y z
N MET A 1 -18.98 3.98 3.13
CA MET A 1 -17.79 4.13 2.28
C MET A 1 -18.11 4.19 0.77
N GLN A 2 -18.54 3.12 0.08
CA GLN A 2 -18.77 3.16 -1.39
C GLN A 2 -19.68 4.32 -1.82
N GLN A 3 -20.84 4.44 -1.18
CA GLN A 3 -21.81 5.50 -1.47
C GLN A 3 -21.24 6.89 -1.20
N ASP A 4 -20.45 7.05 -0.14
CA ASP A 4 -19.81 8.32 0.19
C ASP A 4 -18.78 8.71 -0.87
N ILE A 5 -17.92 7.77 -1.27
CA ILE A 5 -16.92 7.97 -2.32
C ILE A 5 -17.60 8.33 -3.64
N CYS A 6 -18.64 7.60 -4.05
CA CYS A 6 -19.38 7.91 -5.28
C CYS A 6 -20.07 9.28 -5.22
N ARG A 7 -20.64 9.66 -4.08
CA ARG A 7 -21.28 10.98 -3.88
C ARG A 7 -20.28 12.12 -3.88
N MET A 8 -19.03 11.87 -3.52
CA MET A 8 -17.97 12.89 -3.52
C MET A 8 -17.24 12.96 -4.87
N LEU A 9 -16.73 11.84 -5.39
CA LEU A 9 -15.89 11.80 -6.59
C LEU A 9 -16.66 12.06 -7.89
N ILE A 10 -17.86 11.51 -8.07
CA ILE A 10 -18.54 11.58 -9.38
C ILE A 10 -18.94 13.01 -9.75
N PRO A 11 -19.58 13.81 -8.86
CA PRO A 11 -19.90 15.19 -9.18
C PRO A 11 -18.66 16.06 -9.44
N MET A 12 -17.57 15.77 -8.73
CA MET A 12 -16.29 16.46 -8.90
C MET A 12 -15.63 16.11 -10.23
N ALA A 13 -15.66 14.84 -10.62
CA ALA A 13 -15.16 14.38 -11.92
C ALA A 13 -15.90 15.07 -13.07
N LEU A 14 -17.22 15.24 -12.98
CA LEU A 14 -18.00 15.95 -14.02
C LEU A 14 -17.62 17.43 -14.19
N GLN A 15 -16.99 18.05 -13.19
CA GLN A 15 -16.59 19.46 -13.21
C GLN A 15 -15.08 19.66 -13.49
N THR A 16 -14.29 18.59 -13.36
CA THR A 16 -12.83 18.61 -13.47
C THR A 16 -12.39 17.61 -14.54
N PRO A 17 -12.07 18.08 -15.78
CA PRO A 17 -11.72 17.22 -16.90
C PRO A 17 -10.60 16.23 -16.61
N SER A 18 -9.55 16.63 -15.89
CA SER A 18 -8.46 15.73 -15.55
C SER A 18 -8.94 14.54 -14.70
N LEU A 19 -9.75 14.79 -13.67
CA LEU A 19 -10.35 13.77 -12.82
C LEU A 19 -11.32 12.87 -13.58
N LEU A 20 -12.11 13.44 -14.50
CA LEU A 20 -13.01 12.68 -15.37
C LEU A 20 -12.23 11.63 -16.16
N TYR A 21 -11.22 12.06 -16.91
CA TYR A 21 -10.43 11.16 -17.73
C TYR A 21 -9.63 10.16 -16.90
N ALA A 22 -9.13 10.54 -15.72
CA ALA A 22 -8.48 9.59 -14.81
C ALA A 22 -9.46 8.50 -14.35
N THR A 23 -10.69 8.89 -13.98
CA THR A 23 -11.75 7.96 -13.54
C THR A 23 -12.18 7.03 -14.67
N MET A 24 -12.28 7.55 -15.89
CA MET A 24 -12.56 6.75 -17.08
C MET A 24 -11.43 5.76 -17.38
N ALA A 25 -10.17 6.19 -17.28
CA ALA A 25 -9.01 5.32 -17.46
C ALA A 25 -9.02 4.17 -16.44
N LEU A 26 -9.21 4.48 -15.16
CA LEU A 26 -9.32 3.49 -14.10
C LEU A 26 -10.47 2.50 -14.36
N SER A 27 -11.63 3.00 -14.76
CA SER A 27 -12.79 2.15 -15.12
C SER A 27 -12.49 1.25 -16.31
N ALA A 28 -11.84 1.79 -17.35
CA ALA A 28 -11.46 1.05 -18.55
C ALA A 28 -10.46 -0.08 -18.23
N ILE A 29 -9.54 0.11 -17.27
CA ILE A 29 -8.62 -0.94 -16.79
C ILE A 29 -9.41 -2.13 -16.23
N HIS A 30 -10.39 -1.88 -15.36
CA HIS A 30 -11.21 -2.95 -14.78
C HIS A 30 -12.12 -3.63 -15.82
N ILE A 31 -12.71 -2.85 -16.74
CA ILE A 31 -13.53 -3.40 -17.85
C ILE A 31 -12.67 -4.27 -18.78
N GLN A 32 -11.45 -3.86 -19.06
CA GLN A 32 -10.52 -4.65 -19.87
C GLN A 32 -10.18 -5.98 -19.18
N ALA A 33 -9.93 -5.95 -17.87
CA ALA A 33 -9.64 -7.15 -17.07
C ALA A 33 -10.83 -8.13 -16.96
N LEU A 34 -12.07 -7.63 -17.09
CA LEU A 34 -13.26 -8.47 -17.18
C LEU A 34 -13.33 -9.25 -18.50
N HIS A 35 -12.95 -8.63 -19.62
CA HIS A 35 -13.08 -9.22 -20.95
C HIS A 35 -11.86 -10.03 -21.39
N ASN A 36 -10.64 -9.62 -21.01
CA ASN A 36 -9.39 -10.25 -21.44
C ASN A 36 -8.67 -10.87 -20.25
N GLN A 37 -8.82 -12.19 -20.05
CA GLN A 37 -8.10 -12.94 -19.01
C GLN A 37 -6.59 -13.10 -19.30
N SER A 38 -6.13 -12.78 -20.51
CA SER A 38 -4.78 -13.14 -20.99
C SER A 38 -3.97 -12.01 -21.62
N GLU A 39 -4.56 -10.85 -21.96
CA GLU A 39 -3.82 -9.75 -22.58
C GLU A 39 -3.43 -8.68 -21.55
N SER A 40 -2.19 -8.21 -21.64
CA SER A 40 -1.71 -7.12 -20.80
C SER A 40 -2.51 -5.85 -21.10
N VAL A 41 -3.07 -5.21 -20.09
CA VAL A 41 -3.69 -3.87 -20.19
C VAL A 41 -2.80 -2.85 -20.89
N LYS A 42 -1.48 -3.08 -20.91
CA LYS A 42 -0.47 -2.27 -21.62
C LYS A 42 -0.68 -2.22 -23.15
N SER A 43 -1.47 -3.12 -23.75
CA SER A 43 -1.81 -3.09 -25.18
C SER A 43 -3.13 -2.37 -25.51
N ALA A 44 -3.85 -1.82 -24.52
CA ALA A 44 -5.14 -1.17 -24.74
C ALA A 44 -4.94 0.32 -25.10
N PRO A 45 -5.07 0.72 -26.39
CA PRO A 45 -4.79 2.09 -26.84
C PRO A 45 -5.74 3.12 -26.20
N GLU A 46 -6.96 2.70 -25.87
CA GLU A 46 -7.96 3.57 -25.28
C GLU A 46 -7.63 3.97 -23.84
N ILE A 47 -7.05 3.06 -23.04
CA ILE A 47 -6.60 3.36 -21.67
C ILE A 47 -5.46 4.37 -21.71
N ALA A 48 -4.48 4.16 -22.60
CA ALA A 48 -3.38 5.09 -22.79
C ALA A 48 -3.87 6.48 -23.23
N ARG A 49 -4.86 6.53 -24.13
CA ARG A 49 -5.50 7.78 -24.58
C ARG A 49 -6.17 8.53 -23.43
N LEU A 50 -6.94 7.84 -22.59
CA LEU A 50 -7.62 8.44 -21.42
C LEU A 50 -6.61 8.96 -20.39
N MET A 51 -5.54 8.19 -20.11
CA MET A 51 -4.47 8.64 -19.23
C MET A 51 -3.76 9.89 -19.79
N ALA A 52 -3.47 9.92 -21.08
CA ALA A 52 -2.84 11.06 -21.74
C ALA A 52 -3.71 12.33 -21.65
N LEU A 53 -5.01 12.21 -21.93
CA LEU A 53 -5.97 13.32 -21.80
C LEU A 53 -6.07 13.83 -20.36
N SER A 54 -6.10 12.91 -19.39
CA SER A 54 -6.10 13.28 -17.97
C SER A 54 -4.85 14.09 -17.61
N LEU A 55 -3.66 13.63 -18.00
CA LEU A 55 -2.38 14.31 -17.75
C LEU A 55 -2.30 15.68 -18.46
N GLU A 56 -2.82 15.80 -19.68
CA GLU A 56 -2.87 17.06 -20.41
C GLU A 56 -3.70 18.10 -19.66
N HIS A 57 -4.95 17.75 -19.31
CA HIS A 57 -5.82 18.63 -18.52
C HIS A 57 -5.23 18.93 -17.14
N PHE A 58 -4.63 17.93 -16.49
CA PHE A 58 -4.06 18.09 -15.16
C PHE A 58 -2.92 19.12 -15.16
N ARG A 59 -2.05 19.09 -16.18
CA ARG A 59 -0.99 20.10 -16.35
C ARG A 59 -1.55 21.51 -16.53
N THR A 60 -2.59 21.68 -17.34
CA THR A 60 -3.23 22.99 -17.55
C THR A 60 -3.89 23.51 -16.28
N GLU A 61 -4.52 22.64 -15.51
CA GLU A 61 -5.17 23.00 -14.24
C GLU A 61 -4.14 23.36 -13.15
N LEU A 62 -3.01 22.64 -13.08
CA LEU A 62 -1.90 22.97 -12.18
C LEU A 62 -1.23 24.31 -12.51
N GLN A 63 -1.26 24.76 -13.76
CA GLN A 63 -0.74 26.08 -14.14
C GLN A 63 -1.65 27.24 -13.70
N ASN A 64 -2.92 26.98 -13.38
CA ASN A 64 -3.88 27.99 -12.93
C ASN A 64 -4.61 27.56 -11.63
N PRO A 65 -3.88 27.38 -10.51
CA PRO A 65 -4.43 26.78 -9.28
C PRO A 65 -5.53 27.60 -8.63
N SER A 66 -5.49 28.92 -8.81
CA SER A 66 -6.45 29.88 -8.23
C SER A 66 -7.88 29.75 -8.78
N SER A 67 -8.11 28.90 -9.78
CA SER A 67 -9.42 28.70 -10.42
C SER A 67 -10.05 27.33 -10.15
N LYS A 68 -9.37 26.44 -9.42
CA LYS A 68 -9.78 25.03 -9.29
C LYS A 68 -9.77 24.56 -7.85
N ASP A 69 -10.69 23.63 -7.58
CA ASP A 69 -10.82 22.94 -6.30
C ASP A 69 -9.53 22.12 -6.01
N PRO A 70 -8.77 22.45 -4.96
CA PRO A 70 -7.57 21.72 -4.60
C PRO A 70 -7.85 20.24 -4.29
N GLU A 71 -9.02 19.91 -3.75
CA GLU A 71 -9.41 18.53 -3.47
C GLU A 71 -9.58 17.73 -4.77
N ALA A 72 -10.05 18.37 -5.85
CA ALA A 72 -10.16 17.73 -7.16
C ALA A 72 -8.81 17.42 -7.80
N LEU A 73 -7.81 18.28 -7.60
CA LEU A 73 -6.44 18.05 -8.09
C LEU A 73 -5.78 16.88 -7.34
N VAL A 74 -5.96 16.82 -6.01
CA VAL A 74 -5.48 15.69 -5.20
C VAL A 74 -6.21 14.40 -5.58
N ALA A 75 -7.53 14.45 -5.80
CA ALA A 75 -8.31 13.31 -6.27
C ALA A 75 -7.86 12.82 -7.65
N THR A 76 -7.44 13.73 -8.53
CA THR A 76 -6.88 13.40 -9.86
C THR A 76 -5.57 12.65 -9.71
N ALA A 77 -4.63 13.19 -8.92
CA ALA A 77 -3.36 12.54 -8.62
C ALA A 77 -3.57 11.14 -8.01
N ARG A 78 -4.48 11.01 -7.04
CA ARG A 78 -4.90 9.72 -6.47
C ARG A 78 -5.37 8.76 -7.56
N THR A 79 -6.28 9.20 -8.41
CA THR A 79 -6.91 8.31 -9.42
C THR A 79 -5.92 7.88 -10.50
N LEU A 80 -5.01 8.76 -10.92
CA LEU A 80 -3.90 8.42 -11.82
C LEU A 80 -2.92 7.43 -11.17
N CYS A 81 -2.58 7.63 -9.90
CA CYS A 81 -1.76 6.69 -9.13
C CYS A 81 -2.38 5.28 -9.13
N LEU A 82 -3.68 5.18 -8.83
CA LEU A 82 -4.39 3.90 -8.84
C LEU A 82 -4.48 3.28 -10.23
N ALA A 83 -4.73 4.07 -11.28
CA ALA A 83 -4.74 3.56 -12.65
C ALA A 83 -3.39 2.94 -13.03
N GLU A 84 -2.29 3.60 -12.68
CA GLU A 84 -0.95 3.06 -12.93
C GLU A 84 -0.66 1.81 -12.09
N ILE A 85 -1.01 1.81 -10.81
CA ILE A 85 -0.81 0.64 -9.94
C ILE A 85 -1.66 -0.54 -10.44
N HIS A 86 -2.96 -0.34 -10.68
CA HIS A 86 -3.88 -1.41 -11.06
C HIS A 86 -3.55 -2.03 -12.42
N SER A 87 -3.05 -1.22 -13.36
CA SER A 87 -2.59 -1.72 -14.67
C SER A 87 -1.22 -2.40 -14.64
N GLY A 88 -0.51 -2.37 -13.50
CA GLY A 88 0.85 -2.92 -13.35
C GLY A 88 1.93 -2.05 -13.99
N ALA A 89 1.74 -0.73 -13.95
CA ALA A 89 2.59 0.39 -14.40
C ALA A 89 3.26 0.20 -15.78
N ILE A 90 2.93 1.06 -16.75
CA ILE A 90 3.62 1.05 -18.06
C ILE A 90 5.08 1.49 -17.89
N ASN A 91 5.31 2.50 -17.06
CA ASN A 91 6.63 3.04 -16.76
C ASN A 91 7.02 2.76 -15.30
N PRO A 92 8.26 2.30 -15.03
CA PRO A 92 8.83 2.27 -13.68
C PRO A 92 8.55 3.54 -12.88
N ASN A 93 8.10 3.40 -11.64
CA ASN A 93 8.03 4.47 -10.64
C ASN A 93 7.17 5.70 -11.01
N SER A 94 6.44 5.70 -12.12
CA SER A 94 5.57 6.83 -12.49
C SER A 94 4.50 7.10 -11.44
N TRP A 95 4.03 6.04 -10.76
CA TRP A 95 3.04 6.12 -9.70
C TRP A 95 3.54 6.92 -8.49
N ARG A 96 4.85 6.93 -8.24
CA ARG A 96 5.46 7.70 -7.14
C ARG A 96 5.30 9.20 -7.37
N ALA A 97 5.45 9.65 -8.61
CA ALA A 97 5.28 11.06 -8.96
C ALA A 97 3.86 11.58 -8.65
N HIS A 98 2.84 10.73 -8.78
CA HIS A 98 1.47 11.07 -8.40
C HIS A 98 1.30 11.22 -6.88
N ILE A 99 1.96 10.38 -6.08
CA ILE A 99 1.94 10.48 -4.61
C ILE A 99 2.68 11.74 -4.14
N ASP A 100 3.86 12.01 -4.69
CA ASP A 100 4.64 13.22 -4.40
C ASP A 100 3.87 14.48 -4.81
N GLY A 101 3.24 14.46 -5.99
CA GLY A 101 2.37 15.53 -6.47
C GLY A 101 1.17 15.75 -5.55
N ALA A 102 0.51 14.69 -5.08
CA ALA A 102 -0.58 14.78 -4.12
C ALA A 102 -0.13 15.40 -2.78
N ARG A 103 1.04 15.01 -2.25
CA ARG A 103 1.61 15.60 -1.03
C ARG A 103 1.90 17.09 -1.20
N ALA A 104 2.46 17.49 -2.34
CA ALA A 104 2.75 18.88 -2.65
C ALA A 104 1.45 19.71 -2.71
N LEU A 105 0.41 19.18 -3.35
CA LEU A 105 -0.91 19.81 -3.40
C LEU A 105 -1.55 19.95 -2.01
N MET A 106 -1.53 18.88 -1.21
CA MET A 106 -2.04 18.88 0.17
C MET A 106 -1.35 19.96 1.01
N ARG A 107 -0.01 20.02 0.99
CA ARG A 107 0.79 21.04 1.71
C ARG A 107 0.50 22.46 1.23
N ALA A 108 0.32 22.64 -0.09
CA ALA A 108 -0.01 23.95 -0.64
C ALA A 108 -1.38 24.44 -0.16
N SER A 109 -2.39 23.55 -0.08
CA SER A 109 -3.69 23.86 0.51
C SER A 109 -3.58 24.21 1.99
N ASP A 110 -2.79 23.45 2.76
CA ASP A 110 -2.63 23.70 4.20
C ASP A 110 -1.94 25.04 4.46
N ALA A 111 -0.94 25.40 3.65
CA ALA A 111 -0.21 26.66 3.75
C ALA A 111 -1.02 27.88 3.29
N ALA A 112 -2.00 27.69 2.40
CA ALA A 112 -2.88 28.75 1.91
C ALA A 112 -3.87 29.26 2.97
N GLY A 113 -3.95 28.61 4.14
CA GLY A 113 -4.69 29.13 5.29
C GLY A 113 -6.21 29.15 5.10
N GLU A 114 -6.79 28.23 4.33
CA GLU A 114 -8.23 27.98 4.33
C GLU A 114 -8.67 27.44 5.71
N ASP A 115 -8.90 28.38 6.64
CA ASP A 115 -9.48 28.25 7.99
C ASP A 115 -9.16 26.96 8.78
N SER A 116 -8.03 27.03 9.48
CA SER A 116 -7.43 26.06 10.40
C SER A 116 -8.29 25.54 11.57
N LEU A 117 -9.60 25.81 11.64
CA LEU A 117 -10.48 25.33 12.72
C LEU A 117 -11.93 25.00 12.28
N ARG A 118 -12.27 25.08 10.99
CA ARG A 118 -13.64 24.81 10.51
C ARG A 118 -13.69 23.63 9.55
N SER A 119 -13.90 22.44 10.12
CA SER A 119 -14.36 21.23 9.41
C SER A 119 -13.56 20.89 8.16
N THR A 120 -12.41 20.20 8.32
CA THR A 120 -11.82 19.41 7.24
C THR A 120 -12.94 18.62 6.57
N SER A 121 -13.19 18.90 5.28
CA SER A 121 -14.31 18.29 4.56
C SER A 121 -14.21 16.76 4.69
N SER A 122 -15.34 16.05 4.65
CA SER A 122 -15.28 14.58 4.69
C SER A 122 -14.44 14.00 3.55
N PHE A 123 -14.32 14.74 2.45
CA PHE A 123 -13.52 14.37 1.30
C PHE A 123 -12.02 14.63 1.51
N ARG A 124 -11.62 15.76 2.07
CA ARG A 124 -10.21 16.00 2.43
C ARG A 124 -9.70 14.94 3.39
N ARG A 125 -10.47 14.59 4.43
CA ARG A 125 -10.08 13.51 5.35
C ARG A 125 -9.95 12.16 4.64
N TYR A 126 -10.79 11.88 3.65
CA TYR A 126 -10.68 10.69 2.82
C TYR A 126 -9.39 10.68 1.98
N LEU A 127 -9.01 11.81 1.40
CA LEU A 127 -7.76 11.96 0.66
C LEU A 127 -6.53 11.84 1.58
N ASP A 128 -6.56 12.44 2.77
CA ASP A 128 -5.50 12.31 3.78
C ASP A 128 -5.32 10.85 4.19
N ARG A 129 -6.44 10.14 4.41
CA ARG A 129 -6.43 8.70 4.68
C ARG A 129 -5.77 7.93 3.53
N TRP A 130 -6.22 8.15 2.29
CA TRP A 130 -5.58 7.52 1.13
C TRP A 130 -4.07 7.74 1.08
N TYR A 131 -3.64 8.99 1.29
CA TYR A 131 -2.23 9.35 1.22
C TYR A 131 -1.39 8.60 2.27
N TRP A 132 -1.83 8.59 3.53
CA TRP A 132 -1.07 7.91 4.58
C TRP A 132 -1.03 6.40 4.38
N SER A 133 -2.12 5.81 3.88
CA SER A 133 -2.17 4.40 3.52
C SER A 133 -1.15 4.03 2.45
N ILE A 134 -1.15 4.76 1.33
CA ILE A 134 -0.29 4.44 0.18
C ILE A 134 1.18 4.61 0.55
N VAL A 135 1.52 5.64 1.33
CA VAL A 135 2.89 5.83 1.82
C VAL A 135 3.33 4.68 2.75
N SER A 136 2.45 4.24 3.66
CA SER A 136 2.75 3.13 4.56
C SER A 136 2.92 1.80 3.82
N LEU A 137 2.02 1.47 2.89
CA LEU A 137 2.11 0.23 2.11
C LEU A 137 3.36 0.19 1.22
N THR A 138 3.69 1.32 0.58
CA THR A 138 4.85 1.40 -0.30
C THR A 138 6.17 1.24 0.47
N ALA A 139 6.24 1.71 1.71
CA ALA A 139 7.40 1.52 2.60
C ALA A 139 7.74 0.03 2.86
N LEU A 140 6.73 -0.84 2.91
CA LEU A 140 6.94 -2.28 3.08
C LEU A 140 7.50 -2.95 1.83
N THR A 141 7.38 -2.34 0.65
CA THR A 141 7.64 -3.02 -0.62
C THR A 141 8.98 -2.66 -1.27
N GLY A 142 9.81 -1.86 -0.60
CA GLY A 142 11.23 -1.68 -0.95
C GLY A 142 11.53 -0.93 -2.25
N ASN A 143 10.54 -0.28 -2.87
CA ASN A 143 10.69 0.35 -4.19
C ASN A 143 11.29 1.77 -4.13
N GLY A 144 12.50 1.88 -3.58
CA GLY A 144 13.27 3.13 -3.51
C GLY A 144 13.15 3.87 -2.17
N PRO A 145 13.58 5.14 -2.10
CA PRO A 145 13.63 5.89 -0.85
C PRO A 145 12.23 6.03 -0.25
N PRO A 146 12.12 6.19 1.09
CA PRO A 146 10.87 6.49 1.76
C PRO A 146 10.17 7.68 1.09
N ILE A 147 8.85 7.58 0.89
CA ILE A 147 8.03 8.65 0.33
C ILE A 147 7.61 9.57 1.48
N GLY A 148 7.87 10.88 1.34
CA GLY A 148 7.65 11.86 2.41
C GLY A 148 8.94 12.28 3.12
N ASP A 149 8.84 13.23 4.05
CA ASP A 149 9.99 13.68 4.81
C ASP A 149 10.32 12.66 5.91
N LEU A 150 11.60 12.36 6.15
CA LEU A 150 12.02 11.42 7.20
C LEU A 150 11.60 11.91 8.60
N SER A 151 11.43 13.21 8.77
CA SER A 151 10.88 13.83 9.98
C SER A 151 9.43 13.38 10.27
N ASP A 152 8.67 12.98 9.24
CA ASP A 152 7.30 12.45 9.36
C ASP A 152 7.25 10.99 9.93
N PHE A 153 8.41 10.36 10.21
CA PHE A 153 8.50 8.96 10.64
C PHE A 153 8.95 8.77 12.10
N ALA A 154 8.91 9.80 12.94
CA ALA A 154 9.45 9.76 14.30
C ALA A 154 8.82 8.65 15.18
N PHE A 155 9.66 7.91 15.91
CA PHE A 155 9.24 6.83 16.85
C PHE A 155 8.35 7.34 17.99
N SER A 156 8.42 8.64 18.32
CA SER A 156 7.57 9.26 19.35
C SER A 156 6.07 9.16 19.03
N ASP A 157 5.70 9.08 17.75
CA ASP A 157 4.29 9.01 17.34
C ASP A 157 3.68 7.62 17.57
N LEU A 158 4.52 6.57 17.64
CA LEU A 158 4.12 5.18 17.91
C LEU A 158 3.80 4.90 19.38
N MET A 159 4.29 5.73 20.29
CA MET A 159 4.13 5.56 21.74
C MET A 159 2.88 6.25 22.30
N GLY A 160 1.93 6.64 21.44
CA GLY A 160 0.69 7.30 21.87
C GLY A 160 0.89 8.68 22.50
N LEU A 161 2.10 9.27 22.38
CA LEU A 161 2.40 10.63 22.84
C LEU A 161 1.84 11.70 21.89
N GLY A 162 1.42 11.30 20.69
CA GLY A 162 0.90 12.16 19.63
C GLY A 162 -0.64 12.32 19.62
N GLY A 163 -1.31 12.31 20.77
CA GLY A 163 -2.68 12.86 20.96
C GLY A 163 -3.87 12.32 20.12
N SER A 164 -3.66 11.48 19.09
CA SER A 164 -4.71 10.89 18.26
C SER A 164 -5.01 9.46 18.74
N PRO A 165 -6.29 9.05 18.87
CA PRO A 165 -6.63 7.67 19.22
C PRO A 165 -6.18 6.73 18.10
N ASP A 166 -5.57 5.59 18.45
CA ASP A 166 -5.34 4.52 17.48
C ASP A 166 -6.64 3.78 17.17
N TYR A 167 -6.92 3.64 15.88
CA TYR A 167 -8.11 2.97 15.37
C TYR A 167 -7.76 2.11 14.16
N LEU A 168 -8.52 1.03 13.99
CA LEU A 168 -8.53 0.24 12.77
C LEU A 168 -9.27 1.02 11.69
N ASP A 169 -8.52 1.35 10.64
CA ASP A 169 -9.03 2.10 9.52
C ASP A 169 -9.72 1.15 8.51
N ASP A 170 -11.01 1.35 8.30
CA ASP A 170 -11.85 0.52 7.43
C ASP A 170 -11.57 0.71 5.93
N TYR A 171 -10.69 1.64 5.55
CA TYR A 171 -10.33 1.92 4.16
C TYR A 171 -9.08 1.16 3.73
N TRP A 172 -8.16 0.85 4.66
CA TRP A 172 -6.94 0.10 4.33
C TRP A 172 -6.73 -1.17 5.17
N GLY A 173 -7.54 -1.38 6.22
CA GLY A 173 -7.62 -2.66 6.92
C GLY A 173 -6.56 -2.90 7.98
N PHE A 174 -5.88 -1.85 8.45
CA PHE A 174 -4.91 -1.90 9.53
C PHE A 174 -4.96 -0.64 10.41
N SER A 175 -4.35 -0.68 11.59
CA SER A 175 -4.36 0.46 12.51
C SER A 175 -3.45 1.61 12.09
N VAL A 176 -3.69 2.81 12.65
CA VAL A 176 -2.86 4.00 12.39
C VAL A 176 -1.45 3.77 12.93
N ASP A 177 -1.33 3.15 14.11
CA ASP A 177 -0.03 2.81 14.70
C ASP A 177 0.74 1.83 13.79
N LEU A 178 0.08 0.79 13.27
CA LEU A 178 0.74 -0.15 12.37
C LEU A 178 1.21 0.52 11.08
N ALA A 179 0.44 1.49 10.56
CA ALA A 179 0.85 2.32 9.43
C ALA A 179 2.16 3.06 9.72
N ALA A 180 2.36 3.58 10.93
CA ALA A 180 3.59 4.25 11.34
C ALA A 180 4.77 3.27 11.42
N VAL A 181 4.55 2.06 11.97
CA VAL A 181 5.58 1.00 11.99
C VAL A 181 6.05 0.69 10.57
N PHE A 182 5.14 0.55 9.61
CA PHE A 182 5.50 0.24 8.21
C PHE A 182 6.47 1.27 7.61
N ARG A 183 6.23 2.55 7.87
CA ARG A 183 7.09 3.63 7.37
C ARG A 183 8.48 3.58 8.00
N GLN A 184 8.56 3.25 9.29
CA GLN A 184 9.84 3.09 9.98
C GLN A 184 10.61 1.85 9.53
N ILE A 185 9.93 0.72 9.28
CA ILE A 185 10.53 -0.46 8.65
C ILE A 185 11.15 -0.05 7.30
N GLY A 186 10.40 0.66 6.45
CA GLY A 186 10.90 1.14 5.16
C GLY A 186 12.11 2.06 5.29
N ALA A 187 12.07 3.01 6.23
CA ALA A 187 13.18 3.95 6.49
C ALA A 187 14.43 3.26 7.04
N ALA A 188 14.28 2.28 7.95
CA ALA A 188 15.39 1.49 8.47
C ALA A 188 16.03 0.62 7.38
N ALA A 189 15.20 -0.05 6.58
CA ALA A 189 15.67 -0.90 5.49
C ALA A 189 16.40 -0.10 4.40
N TRP A 190 15.89 1.10 4.06
CA TRP A 190 16.54 1.99 3.09
C TRP A 190 17.92 2.46 3.58
N ARG A 191 18.02 2.88 4.86
CA ARG A 191 19.30 3.26 5.48
C ARG A 191 20.32 2.12 5.44
N SER A 192 19.87 0.89 5.70
CA SER A 192 20.73 -0.30 5.62
C SER A 192 21.27 -0.50 4.19
N HIS A 193 20.41 -0.40 3.17
CA HIS A 193 20.80 -0.60 1.77
C HIS A 193 21.77 0.46 1.26
N GLU A 194 21.52 1.76 1.52
CA GLU A 194 22.42 2.84 1.08
C GLU A 194 23.84 2.69 1.65
N VAL A 195 23.96 2.12 2.85
CA VAL A 195 25.24 1.94 3.51
C VAL A 195 25.99 0.75 2.94
N GLU A 196 25.29 -0.36 2.67
CA GLU A 196 25.86 -1.54 2.01
C GLU A 196 26.41 -1.20 0.63
N GLU A 197 25.76 -0.31 -0.12
CA GLU A 197 26.24 0.14 -1.44
C GLU A 197 27.40 1.15 -1.37
N ASN A 198 27.45 2.01 -0.34
CA ASN A 198 28.37 3.16 -0.33
C ASN A 198 29.61 3.02 0.59
N LEU A 199 29.65 2.09 1.56
CA LEU A 199 30.68 2.07 2.60
C LEU A 199 31.28 0.67 2.83
N GLN A 200 32.59 0.53 2.64
CA GLN A 200 33.38 -0.61 3.12
C GLN A 200 34.20 -0.20 4.36
N GLY A 201 34.01 -0.85 5.51
CA GLY A 201 34.87 -0.69 6.71
C GLY A 201 34.16 -0.40 8.04
N PHE A 202 34.87 0.19 9.01
CA PHE A 202 34.46 0.40 10.42
C PHE A 202 33.10 1.11 10.62
N VAL A 203 32.64 1.87 9.62
CA VAL A 203 31.33 2.53 9.60
C VAL A 203 30.18 1.52 9.43
N ALA A 204 30.41 0.39 8.74
CA ALA A 204 29.42 -0.68 8.58
C ALA A 204 29.06 -1.32 9.94
N ILE A 205 30.04 -1.58 10.81
CA ILE A 205 29.82 -2.22 12.13
C ILE A 205 28.91 -1.37 13.04
N LYS A 206 29.10 -0.05 13.03
CA LYS A 206 28.27 0.88 13.83
C LYS A 206 26.85 0.99 13.29
N ILE A 207 26.65 0.72 12.00
CA ILE A 207 25.34 0.79 11.36
C ILE A 207 24.60 -0.54 11.51
N ASP A 208 25.30 -1.67 11.42
CA ASP A 208 24.74 -2.99 11.75
C ASP A 208 24.15 -3.01 13.17
N SER A 209 24.81 -2.36 14.14
CA SER A 209 24.26 -2.23 15.50
C SER A 209 23.01 -1.35 15.53
N ILE A 210 22.97 -0.24 14.79
CA ILE A 210 21.79 0.65 14.72
C ILE A 210 20.61 -0.07 14.04
N VAL A 211 20.86 -0.81 12.96
CA VAL A 211 19.83 -1.59 12.26
C VAL A 211 19.31 -2.73 13.14
N ALA A 212 20.17 -3.37 13.93
CA ALA A 212 19.76 -4.37 14.90
C ALA A 212 18.88 -3.77 16.02
N ASP A 213 19.24 -2.62 16.56
CA ASP A 213 18.47 -1.88 17.57
C ASP A 213 17.10 -1.42 17.01
N ASP A 214 17.09 -0.91 15.78
CA ASP A 214 15.85 -0.55 15.06
C ASP A 214 14.97 -1.78 14.85
N ALA A 215 15.53 -2.92 14.42
CA ALA A 215 14.79 -4.15 14.21
C ALA A 215 14.17 -4.69 15.51
N GLU A 216 14.90 -4.64 16.63
CA GLU A 216 14.38 -5.05 17.94
C GLU A 216 13.24 -4.13 18.40
N SER A 217 13.43 -2.82 18.29
CA SER A 217 12.43 -1.82 18.69
C SER A 217 11.15 -1.93 17.85
N LEU A 218 11.29 -2.13 16.53
CA LEU A 218 10.15 -2.29 15.62
C LEU A 218 9.43 -3.61 15.85
N GLU A 219 10.15 -4.71 16.08
CA GLU A 219 9.53 -6.00 16.40
C GLU A 219 8.77 -5.93 17.72
N PHE A 220 9.35 -5.29 18.74
CA PHE A 220 8.67 -5.04 20.01
C PHE A 220 7.39 -4.23 19.82
N ALA A 221 7.44 -3.16 19.01
CA ALA A 221 6.26 -2.34 18.70
C ALA A 221 5.15 -3.16 18.03
N VAL A 222 5.47 -4.00 17.03
CA VAL A 222 4.47 -4.87 16.39
C VAL A 222 3.86 -5.85 17.39
N ARG A 223 4.69 -6.51 18.21
CA ARG A 223 4.21 -7.46 19.23
C ARG A 223 3.34 -6.77 20.28
N LEU A 224 3.65 -5.54 20.66
CA LEU A 224 2.81 -4.74 21.56
C LEU A 224 1.43 -4.48 20.95
N LEU A 225 1.36 -4.09 19.67
CA LEU A 225 0.10 -3.90 18.95
C LEU A 225 -0.72 -5.21 18.90
N MET A 226 -0.08 -6.33 18.56
CA MET A 226 -0.73 -7.65 18.53
C MET A 226 -1.30 -8.05 19.90
N ASN A 227 -0.55 -7.82 20.98
CA ASN A 227 -0.98 -8.12 22.35
C ASN A 227 -2.16 -7.23 22.78
N ARG A 228 -2.13 -5.94 22.43
CA ARG A 228 -3.23 -5.00 22.69
C ARG A 228 -4.51 -5.44 21.98
N ASP A 229 -4.41 -5.79 20.69
CA ASP A 229 -5.55 -6.22 19.87
C ASP A 229 -6.11 -7.58 20.32
N SER A 230 -5.29 -8.42 20.96
CA SER A 230 -5.73 -9.68 21.58
C SER A 230 -6.40 -9.49 22.94
N SER A 231 -6.01 -8.45 23.68
CA SER A 231 -6.50 -8.17 25.04
C SER A 231 -7.75 -7.29 25.06
N SER A 232 -7.93 -6.46 24.04
CA SER A 232 -9.03 -5.51 23.91
C SER A 232 -9.41 -5.36 22.45
N GLN A 233 -10.71 -5.25 22.16
CA GLN A 233 -11.15 -4.99 20.80
C GLN A 233 -10.65 -3.59 20.35
N PRO A 234 -9.89 -3.48 19.25
CA PRO A 234 -9.40 -2.19 18.79
C PRO A 234 -10.57 -1.29 18.44
N SER A 235 -10.37 0.01 18.64
CA SER A 235 -11.35 1.00 18.20
C SER A 235 -11.41 1.00 16.68
N PHE A 236 -12.60 1.17 16.09
CA PHE A 236 -12.75 1.35 14.65
C PHE A 236 -12.86 2.82 14.33
N TYR A 237 -12.52 3.19 13.08
CA TYR A 237 -12.76 4.55 12.60
C TYR A 237 -14.19 5.02 12.95
N PRO A 238 -14.39 6.19 13.59
CA PRO A 238 -15.67 6.55 14.21
C PRO A 238 -16.91 6.44 13.31
N ARG A 239 -16.78 6.80 12.01
CA ARG A 239 -17.90 6.68 11.06
C ARG A 239 -18.15 5.26 10.56
N ALA A 240 -17.16 4.38 10.67
CA ALA A 240 -17.30 2.96 10.34
C ALA A 240 -17.97 2.21 11.50
N ALA A 241 -17.60 2.55 12.74
CA ALA A 241 -18.09 1.89 13.95
C ALA A 241 -19.63 1.88 14.06
N GLU A 242 -20.31 2.93 13.59
CA GLU A 242 -21.78 3.08 13.69
C GLU A 242 -22.58 2.07 12.83
N GLY A 243 -21.94 1.35 11.90
CA GLY A 243 -22.63 0.44 10.97
C GLY A 243 -21.94 -0.91 10.73
N LEU A 244 -20.90 -1.25 11.48
CA LEU A 244 -20.16 -2.49 11.31
C LEU A 244 -20.92 -3.68 11.92
N SER A 245 -21.18 -4.70 11.10
CA SER A 245 -21.63 -6.00 11.60
C SER A 245 -20.51 -6.70 12.38
N ALA A 246 -20.86 -7.63 13.27
CA ALA A 246 -19.87 -8.43 13.99
C ALA A 246 -18.96 -9.23 13.04
N GLU A 247 -19.50 -9.70 11.91
CA GLU A 247 -18.74 -10.40 10.87
C GLU A 247 -17.74 -9.46 10.18
N SER A 248 -18.19 -8.27 9.77
CA SER A 248 -17.32 -7.26 9.14
C SER A 248 -16.22 -6.79 10.09
N ALA A 249 -16.54 -6.61 11.38
CA ALA A 249 -15.56 -6.31 12.41
C ALA A 249 -14.53 -7.44 12.53
N GLN A 250 -14.96 -8.70 12.57
CA GLN A 250 -14.05 -9.85 12.62
C GLN A 250 -13.14 -9.93 11.39
N GLN A 251 -13.69 -9.70 10.19
CA GLN A 251 -12.89 -9.68 8.95
C GLN A 251 -11.85 -8.56 8.96
N LEU A 252 -12.18 -7.38 9.50
CA LEU A 252 -11.23 -6.28 9.66
C LEU A 252 -10.11 -6.66 10.66
N LEU A 253 -10.43 -7.32 11.76
CA LEU A 253 -9.42 -7.82 12.71
C LEU A 253 -8.47 -8.83 12.06
N LEU A 254 -9.01 -9.77 11.28
CA LEU A 254 -8.21 -10.74 10.52
C LEU A 254 -7.31 -10.03 9.49
N CYS A 255 -7.82 -8.99 8.82
CA CYS A 255 -7.07 -8.20 7.87
C CYS A 255 -5.91 -7.47 8.56
N ASN A 256 -6.18 -6.81 9.69
CA ASN A 256 -5.16 -6.15 10.50
C ASN A 256 -4.09 -7.15 10.96
N GLN A 257 -4.49 -8.35 11.38
CA GLN A 257 -3.56 -9.41 11.76
C GLN A 257 -2.67 -9.87 10.59
N ALA A 258 -3.21 -10.02 9.38
CA ALA A 258 -2.41 -10.32 8.20
C ALA A 258 -1.35 -9.23 7.93
N PHE A 259 -1.70 -7.96 8.14
CA PHE A 259 -0.79 -6.83 8.04
C PHE A 259 0.26 -6.80 9.18
N GLN A 260 -0.09 -7.19 10.41
CA GLN A 260 0.88 -7.32 11.51
C GLN A 260 1.95 -8.37 11.20
N HIS A 261 1.54 -9.54 10.70
CA HIS A 261 2.49 -10.57 10.26
C HIS A 261 3.29 -10.16 9.02
N SER A 262 2.72 -9.32 8.15
CA SER A 262 3.47 -8.71 7.05
C SER A 262 4.62 -7.84 7.57
N ALA A 263 4.40 -7.03 8.60
CA ALA A 263 5.48 -6.27 9.25
C ALA A 263 6.55 -7.19 9.85
N LEU A 264 6.16 -8.25 10.56
CA LEU A 264 7.12 -9.21 11.13
C LEU A 264 8.00 -9.84 10.06
N ILE A 265 7.42 -10.30 8.94
CA ILE A 265 8.19 -10.82 7.81
C ILE A 265 9.18 -9.78 7.30
N GLN A 266 8.74 -8.53 7.11
CA GLN A 266 9.59 -7.46 6.60
C GLN A 266 10.75 -7.13 7.55
N ILE A 267 10.52 -7.13 8.88
CA ILE A 267 11.57 -6.97 9.89
C ILE A 267 12.57 -8.13 9.81
N HIS A 268 12.09 -9.38 9.81
CA HIS A 268 12.94 -10.56 9.78
C HIS A 268 13.77 -10.65 8.50
N ARG A 269 13.14 -10.44 7.34
CA ARG A 269 13.80 -10.62 6.04
C ARG A 269 14.67 -9.43 5.65
N ARG A 270 14.22 -8.18 5.86
CA ARG A 270 14.95 -6.99 5.40
C ARG A 270 15.89 -6.39 6.43
N LEU A 271 15.56 -6.44 7.72
CA LEU A 271 16.40 -5.82 8.77
C LEU A 271 17.31 -6.86 9.45
N ARG A 272 16.75 -8.01 9.83
CA ARG A 272 17.52 -9.07 10.53
C ARG A 272 18.21 -10.06 9.59
N LYS A 273 17.89 -10.04 8.28
CA LYS A 273 18.37 -11.01 7.28
C LYS A 273 18.15 -12.47 7.70
N THR A 274 17.10 -12.73 8.48
CA THR A 274 16.72 -14.06 8.97
C THR A 274 16.32 -14.93 7.77
N PRO A 275 16.84 -16.17 7.61
CA PRO A 275 16.52 -17.02 6.46
C PRO A 275 15.03 -17.28 6.28
N THR A 276 14.57 -17.45 5.03
CA THR A 276 13.17 -17.78 4.72
C THR A 276 12.72 -19.05 5.46
N THR A 277 13.62 -20.01 5.67
CA THR A 277 13.31 -21.28 6.37
C THR A 277 13.11 -21.15 7.87
N SER A 278 13.28 -19.97 8.46
CA SER A 278 13.15 -19.82 9.91
C SER A 278 11.70 -20.04 10.36
N PRO A 279 11.49 -20.62 11.56
CA PRO A 279 10.15 -20.83 12.11
C PRO A 279 9.34 -19.53 12.23
N GLU A 280 9.98 -18.42 12.57
CA GLU A 280 9.34 -17.11 12.78
C GLU A 280 8.76 -16.55 11.48
N VAL A 281 9.52 -16.67 10.37
CA VAL A 281 9.08 -16.26 9.04
C VAL A 281 7.94 -17.17 8.57
N GLN A 282 8.12 -18.49 8.64
CA GLN A 282 7.11 -19.44 8.15
C GLN A 282 5.81 -19.42 8.98
N GLN A 283 5.89 -19.18 10.29
CA GLN A 283 4.71 -18.97 11.12
C GLN A 283 3.91 -17.74 10.66
N SER A 284 4.61 -16.65 10.33
CA SER A 284 3.95 -15.44 9.82
C SER A 284 3.34 -15.65 8.43
N VAL A 285 4.00 -16.40 7.55
CA VAL A 285 3.44 -16.82 6.25
C VAL A 285 2.12 -17.57 6.47
N GLN A 286 2.15 -18.64 7.28
CA GLN A 286 0.96 -19.45 7.56
C GLN A 286 -0.18 -18.61 8.14
N ARG A 287 0.13 -17.71 9.09
CA ARG A 287 -0.89 -16.87 9.70
C ARG A 287 -1.54 -15.91 8.71
N ILE A 288 -0.76 -15.31 7.80
CA ILE A 288 -1.32 -14.48 6.72
C ILE A 288 -2.27 -15.28 5.84
N LEU A 289 -1.88 -16.49 5.44
CA LEU A 289 -2.70 -17.34 4.58
C LEU A 289 -3.99 -17.79 5.28
N GLU A 290 -3.92 -18.15 6.56
CA GLU A 290 -5.08 -18.48 7.38
C GLU A 290 -6.05 -17.30 7.53
N CYS A 291 -5.56 -16.12 7.89
CA CYS A 291 -6.36 -14.91 7.99
C CYS A 291 -7.05 -14.60 6.66
N THR A 292 -6.32 -14.71 5.56
CA THR A 292 -6.84 -14.44 4.22
C THR A 292 -7.90 -15.46 3.80
N ALA A 293 -7.67 -16.75 4.05
CA ALA A 293 -8.63 -17.80 3.76
C ALA A 293 -9.93 -17.67 4.58
N GLN A 294 -9.82 -17.21 5.84
CA GLN A 294 -11.00 -16.98 6.70
C GLN A 294 -11.84 -15.76 6.26
N ILE A 295 -11.20 -14.71 5.73
CA ILE A 295 -11.92 -13.57 5.16
C ILE A 295 -12.64 -14.01 3.87
N GLY A 296 -11.91 -14.69 2.99
CA GLY A 296 -12.43 -15.28 1.76
C GLY A 296 -12.94 -14.27 0.72
N PRO A 297 -13.22 -14.74 -0.52
CA PRO A 297 -13.82 -13.91 -1.56
C PRO A 297 -15.22 -13.46 -1.18
N SER A 298 -15.53 -12.18 -1.39
CA SER A 298 -16.86 -11.64 -1.18
C SER A 298 -17.25 -10.65 -2.27
N SER A 299 -18.55 -10.54 -2.53
CA SER A 299 -19.10 -9.54 -3.43
C SER A 299 -19.24 -8.20 -2.73
N GLY A 300 -18.63 -7.14 -3.28
CA GLY A 300 -18.73 -5.77 -2.74
C GLY A 300 -17.51 -5.34 -1.92
N LEU A 301 -17.69 -4.32 -1.08
CA LEU A 301 -16.61 -3.84 -0.20
C LEU A 301 -16.41 -4.79 0.98
N SER A 302 -15.23 -5.40 1.05
CA SER A 302 -14.79 -6.29 2.12
C SER A 302 -13.29 -6.15 2.30
N PRO A 303 -12.74 -6.46 3.49
CA PRO A 303 -11.30 -6.50 3.71
C PRO A 303 -10.55 -7.40 2.71
N TRP A 304 -11.23 -8.35 2.06
CA TRP A 304 -10.69 -9.16 0.97
C TRP A 304 -9.90 -8.34 -0.07
N VAL A 305 -10.43 -7.18 -0.48
CA VAL A 305 -9.83 -6.34 -1.53
C VAL A 305 -8.48 -5.73 -1.13
N MET A 306 -8.16 -5.72 0.16
CA MET A 306 -6.94 -5.13 0.74
C MET A 306 -5.79 -6.15 0.87
N LEU A 307 -6.07 -7.44 0.66
CA LEU A 307 -5.14 -8.53 1.02
C LEU A 307 -4.06 -8.83 -0.02
N THR A 308 -4.01 -8.10 -1.15
CA THR A 308 -2.97 -8.34 -2.16
C THR A 308 -1.57 -8.21 -1.59
N THR A 309 -1.31 -7.14 -0.81
CA THR A 309 0.02 -6.90 -0.24
C THR A 309 0.41 -7.98 0.79
N PRO A 310 -0.42 -8.33 1.79
CA PRO A 310 -0.12 -9.45 2.69
C PRO A 310 0.12 -10.78 1.96
N ILE A 311 -0.75 -11.16 1.02
CA ILE A 311 -0.59 -12.41 0.27
C ILE A 311 0.72 -12.40 -0.53
N PHE A 312 1.06 -11.27 -1.14
CA PHE A 312 2.31 -11.14 -1.88
C PHE A 312 3.54 -11.30 -0.98
N ILE A 313 3.57 -10.61 0.16
CA ILE A 313 4.67 -10.69 1.14
C ILE A 313 4.81 -12.13 1.66
N ALA A 314 3.70 -12.78 2.01
CA ALA A 314 3.71 -14.20 2.37
C ALA A 314 4.20 -15.08 1.22
N GLY A 315 3.79 -14.77 -0.01
CA GLY A 315 4.19 -15.48 -1.23
C GLY A 315 5.68 -15.45 -1.51
N CYS A 316 6.36 -14.33 -1.28
CA CYS A 316 7.82 -14.25 -1.39
C CYS A 316 8.51 -15.28 -0.47
N GLU A 317 7.96 -15.49 0.72
CA GLU A 317 8.55 -16.38 1.72
C GLU A 317 7.92 -17.78 1.77
N ALA A 318 6.91 -18.05 0.93
CA ALA A 318 6.15 -19.29 0.94
C ALA A 318 6.95 -20.49 0.41
N ARG A 319 6.69 -21.65 1.00
CA ARG A 319 7.35 -22.92 0.67
C ARG A 319 6.34 -24.06 0.53
N GLY A 320 6.67 -25.05 -0.30
CA GLY A 320 5.84 -26.25 -0.46
C GLY A 320 4.38 -25.90 -0.76
N GLN A 321 3.46 -26.47 0.03
CA GLN A 321 2.02 -26.29 -0.14
C GLN A 321 1.56 -24.83 0.01
N ASP A 322 2.29 -24.01 0.77
CA ASP A 322 1.92 -22.60 0.97
C ASP A 322 1.98 -21.80 -0.34
N ARG A 323 2.85 -22.19 -1.29
CA ARG A 323 2.89 -21.58 -2.62
C ARG A 323 1.61 -21.84 -3.41
N ASP A 324 1.06 -23.04 -3.29
CA ASP A 324 -0.20 -23.39 -3.94
C ASP A 324 -1.37 -22.61 -3.35
N THR A 325 -1.38 -22.45 -2.03
CA THR A 325 -2.36 -21.61 -1.32
C THR A 325 -2.27 -20.15 -1.79
N VAL A 326 -1.06 -19.58 -1.88
CA VAL A 326 -0.83 -18.22 -2.40
C VAL A 326 -1.36 -18.08 -3.82
N ARG A 327 -1.07 -19.04 -4.71
CA ARG A 327 -1.56 -19.06 -6.09
C ARG A 327 -3.08 -19.03 -6.15
N GLN A 328 -3.74 -19.86 -5.33
CA GLN A 328 -5.20 -19.92 -5.26
C GLN A 328 -5.80 -18.62 -4.73
N LEU A 329 -5.23 -18.04 -3.67
CA LEU A 329 -5.70 -16.80 -3.07
C LEU A 329 -5.54 -15.60 -4.01
N LEU A 330 -4.39 -15.43 -4.67
CA LEU A 330 -4.19 -14.34 -5.64
C LEU A 330 -5.09 -14.49 -6.88
N SER A 331 -5.27 -15.72 -7.37
CA SER A 331 -6.18 -15.97 -8.51
C SER A 331 -7.63 -15.63 -8.13
N SER A 332 -8.07 -16.07 -6.95
CA SER A 332 -9.41 -15.76 -6.43
C SER A 332 -9.59 -14.27 -6.21
N LEU A 333 -8.55 -13.58 -5.71
CA LEU A 333 -8.59 -12.14 -5.47
C LEU A 333 -8.74 -11.39 -6.78
N HIS A 334 -7.95 -11.74 -7.80
CA HIS A 334 -8.11 -11.20 -9.14
C HIS A 334 -9.51 -11.43 -9.70
N ASP A 335 -10.08 -12.63 -9.51
CA ASP A 335 -11.42 -12.93 -10.00
C ASP A 335 -12.52 -12.11 -9.33
N THR A 336 -12.30 -11.68 -8.08
CA THR A 336 -13.21 -10.77 -7.36
C THR A 336 -13.03 -9.31 -7.81
N ILE A 337 -11.81 -8.77 -7.75
CA ILE A 337 -11.59 -7.31 -7.87
C ILE A 337 -11.20 -6.85 -9.28
N ARG A 338 -10.81 -7.79 -10.16
CA ARG A 338 -10.42 -7.53 -11.55
C ARG A 338 -9.33 -6.47 -11.67
N VAL A 339 -8.33 -6.56 -10.79
CA VAL A 339 -7.13 -5.71 -10.81
C VAL A 339 -5.98 -6.49 -11.47
N PRO A 340 -5.56 -6.12 -12.69
CA PRO A 340 -4.50 -6.81 -13.44
C PRO A 340 -3.18 -6.99 -12.65
N ASN A 341 -2.84 -6.03 -11.79
CA ASN A 341 -1.65 -6.08 -10.95
C ASN A 341 -1.60 -7.32 -10.04
N VAL A 342 -2.75 -7.87 -9.65
CA VAL A 342 -2.81 -9.10 -8.83
C VAL A 342 -2.24 -10.30 -9.61
N LEU A 343 -2.62 -10.47 -10.87
CA LEU A 343 -2.05 -11.53 -11.73
C LEU A 343 -0.60 -11.25 -12.09
N GLN A 344 -0.22 -9.98 -12.22
CA GLN A 344 1.18 -9.62 -12.42
C GLN A 344 2.04 -10.03 -11.22
N SER A 345 1.52 -9.84 -10.00
CA SER A 345 2.15 -10.27 -8.76
C SER A 345 2.32 -11.78 -8.70
N LEU A 346 1.27 -12.52 -9.07
CA LEU A 346 1.35 -13.97 -9.16
C LEU A 346 2.39 -14.43 -10.19
N ARG A 347 2.39 -13.84 -11.39
CA ARG A 347 3.40 -14.15 -12.43
C ARG A 347 4.83 -13.89 -11.96
N PHE A 348 5.03 -12.83 -11.20
CA PHE A 348 6.33 -12.58 -10.58
C PHE A 348 6.69 -13.67 -9.56
N LEU A 349 5.77 -14.03 -8.67
CA LEU A 349 6.01 -15.09 -7.68
C LEU A 349 6.36 -16.42 -8.34
N GLU A 350 5.68 -16.82 -9.43
CA GLU A 350 6.03 -18.04 -10.16
C GLU A 350 7.47 -18.02 -10.69
N GLN A 351 7.89 -16.89 -11.26
CA GLN A 351 9.25 -16.72 -11.75
C GLN A 351 10.25 -16.72 -10.58
N TYR A 352 9.93 -16.02 -9.50
CA TYR A 352 10.78 -15.99 -8.31
C TYR A 352 10.95 -17.39 -7.73
N TRP A 353 9.86 -18.15 -7.54
CA TRP A 353 9.87 -19.52 -7.05
C TRP A 353 10.64 -20.48 -7.95
N SER A 354 10.61 -20.29 -9.27
CA SER A 354 11.40 -21.11 -10.22
C SER A 354 12.89 -20.81 -10.20
N ASN A 355 13.28 -19.60 -9.78
CA ASN A 355 14.67 -19.12 -9.79
C ASN A 355 15.34 -19.11 -8.40
N GLN A 356 14.65 -19.61 -7.36
CA GLN A 356 15.22 -19.75 -6.01
C GLN A 356 16.29 -20.85 -5.96
N LEU A 357 17.46 -20.56 -6.53
CA LEU A 357 18.69 -21.34 -6.36
C LEU A 357 19.52 -20.84 -5.16
N SER A 358 19.19 -19.66 -4.63
CA SER A 358 19.82 -18.98 -3.47
C SER A 358 18.75 -18.36 -2.56
N ASP A 359 19.11 -18.11 -1.29
CA ASP A 359 18.28 -17.41 -0.27
C ASP A 359 18.18 -15.88 -0.53
N GLU A 360 18.32 -15.46 -1.79
CA GLU A 360 18.33 -14.07 -2.24
C GLU A 360 17.00 -13.38 -1.89
N ASP A 361 17.11 -12.19 -1.27
CA ASP A 361 15.96 -11.33 -0.98
C ASP A 361 15.22 -10.98 -2.27
N TRP A 362 13.89 -11.07 -2.24
CA TRP A 362 13.04 -10.77 -3.38
C TRP A 362 13.22 -9.32 -3.86
N CYS A 363 13.58 -8.38 -2.98
CA CYS A 363 13.92 -7.00 -3.37
C CYS A 363 15.15 -6.95 -4.29
N HIS A 364 16.17 -7.79 -4.03
CA HIS A 364 17.36 -7.88 -4.87
C HIS A 364 17.04 -8.55 -6.22
N PHE A 365 16.26 -9.64 -6.17
CA PHE A 365 15.79 -10.33 -7.38
C PHE A 365 14.97 -9.40 -8.30
N LEU A 366 14.19 -8.48 -7.72
CA LEU A 366 13.46 -7.45 -8.45
C LEU A 366 14.36 -6.44 -9.16
N GLY A 367 15.44 -6.01 -8.51
CA GLY A 367 16.38 -5.03 -9.07
C GLY A 367 17.23 -5.60 -10.21
N ASN A 368 17.55 -6.90 -10.14
CA ASN A 368 18.43 -7.60 -11.09
C ASN A 368 17.71 -8.06 -12.37
N ASN A 369 16.40 -8.27 -12.32
CA ASN A 369 15.62 -8.66 -13.50
C ASN A 369 14.98 -7.43 -14.18
N PHE A 370 14.49 -7.60 -15.41
CA PHE A 370 13.81 -6.58 -16.24
C PHE A 370 12.48 -6.04 -15.63
N PHE A 371 12.29 -6.24 -14.33
CA PHE A 371 11.13 -5.88 -13.52
C PHE A 371 11.27 -4.53 -12.80
N LYS A 372 12.29 -3.72 -13.13
CA LYS A 372 12.36 -2.31 -12.69
C LYS A 372 11.06 -1.53 -12.95
N SER A 373 10.22 -1.99 -13.87
CA SER A 373 8.93 -1.39 -14.23
C SER A 373 7.72 -1.80 -13.40
N PHE A 374 7.82 -2.79 -12.51
CA PHE A 374 6.65 -3.64 -12.26
C PHE A 374 5.94 -3.54 -10.92
N PHE A 375 6.42 -2.75 -9.96
CA PHE A 375 5.89 -2.87 -8.60
C PHE A 375 5.45 -1.54 -7.99
N GLY A 376 4.17 -1.24 -8.19
CA GLY A 376 3.39 -0.45 -7.26
C GLY A 376 2.55 -1.42 -6.43
N TYR A 377 3.00 -1.76 -5.22
CA TYR A 377 2.22 -2.59 -4.30
C TYR A 377 1.46 -1.70 -3.34
N ALA A 378 0.37 -1.14 -3.83
CA ALA A 378 -0.68 -0.63 -2.97
C ALA A 378 -1.99 -0.67 -3.76
N ASN A 379 -2.71 -1.78 -3.62
CA ASN A 379 -4.12 -1.80 -4.03
C ASN A 379 -4.89 -0.97 -3.02
N ILE A 380 -5.37 0.19 -3.44
CA ILE A 380 -6.26 1.06 -2.66
C ILE A 380 -7.47 1.45 -3.48
#